data_AF-A0A7J3DJZ6-F1
#
_entry.id   AF-A0A7J3DJZ6-F1
#
_cell.length_a   1.000
_cell.length_b   1.000
_cell.length_c   1.000
_cell.angle_alpha   90.00
_cell.angle_beta   90.00
_cell.angle_gamma   90.00
#
_symmetry.space_group_name_H-M   'P 1'
#
loop_
_entity.id
_entity.type
_entity.pdbx_description
1 polymer ?
#
loop_
_entity_poly.entity_id
_entity_poly.type
_entity_poly.pdbx_seq_one_letter_code
_entity_poly.pdbx_strand_id
1 'polypeptide(L)'
;MELWRECAKLIEFKKMKAENDYKLRYLERTGAEKEANEIIKSENENLQREIERIEKLLKENNYVFFVPMEAELERLNKRLKEFKDEEIDKAMRTRTGEAWNILSARGGIIKRNVELKEEIGKLIDDVNKLKKKEKVIEIVRNGGMKEEVKTDGERSALVARIAKRMGRLGINVIFRNKKLIKGKPDESEVMTRVGNEIIWVPEREAEGILLNERNLENVSVKIQVKNAERQIRKFSEEEEKEFEELQKEYLELLKKREEYVKKYRD
;
A
#
# COMPACT_ATOMS: atom_id res chain seq x y z
N MET A 1 -1.09 -6.21 19.83
CA MET A 1 -1.59 -5.18 18.89
C MET A 1 -0.48 -4.89 17.89
N GLU A 2 -0.75 -4.99 16.60
CA GLU A 2 0.25 -4.75 15.56
C GLU A 2 0.27 -3.26 15.18
N LEU A 3 1.20 -2.48 15.75
CA LEU A 3 1.29 -1.03 15.55
C LEU A 3 1.48 -0.63 14.07
N TRP A 4 2.03 -1.52 13.24
CA TRP A 4 2.15 -1.31 11.81
C TRP A 4 0.78 -1.10 11.13
N ARG A 5 -0.29 -1.76 11.60
CA ARG A 5 -1.65 -1.58 11.06
C ARG A 5 -2.20 -0.20 11.38
N GLU A 6 -1.91 0.32 12.57
CA GLU A 6 -2.32 1.67 12.96
C GLU A 6 -1.55 2.72 12.12
N CYS A 7 -0.27 2.47 11.80
CA CYS A 7 0.48 3.31 10.85
C CYS A 7 -0.15 3.29 9.45
N ALA A 8 -0.57 2.12 8.95
CA ALA A 8 -1.23 1.98 7.65
C ALA A 8 -2.57 2.73 7.60
N LYS A 9 -3.39 2.61 8.66
CA LYS A 9 -4.63 3.39 8.83
C LYS A 9 -4.36 4.90 8.87
N LEU A 10 -3.30 5.32 9.56
CA LEU A 10 -2.94 6.73 9.66
C LEU A 10 -2.63 7.35 8.29
N ILE A 11 -1.96 6.61 7.41
CA ILE A 11 -1.70 7.04 6.02
C ILE A 11 -3.02 7.26 5.27
N GLU A 12 -3.95 6.32 5.38
CA GLU A 12 -5.26 6.37 4.73
C GLU A 12 -6.13 7.50 5.27
N PHE A 13 -6.25 7.65 6.59
CA PHE A 13 -7.04 8.70 7.22
C PHE A 13 -6.48 10.09 6.92
N LYS A 14 -5.16 10.28 6.91
CA LYS A 14 -4.55 11.55 6.51
C LYS A 14 -4.86 11.90 5.05
N LYS A 15 -4.89 10.94 4.13
CA LYS A 15 -5.34 11.17 2.75
C LYS A 15 -6.81 11.56 2.72
N MET A 16 -7.69 10.76 3.32
CA MET A 16 -9.14 10.98 3.30
C MET A 16 -9.49 12.36 3.86
N LYS A 17 -8.89 12.72 5.01
CA LYS A 17 -9.11 14.04 5.61
C LYS A 17 -8.65 15.16 4.69
N ALA A 18 -7.46 15.04 4.07
CA ALA A 18 -6.96 16.05 3.15
C ALA A 18 -7.85 16.21 1.89
N GLU A 19 -8.42 15.12 1.38
CA GLU A 19 -9.38 15.15 0.27
C GLU A 19 -10.70 15.81 0.67
N ASN A 20 -11.21 15.49 1.86
CA ASN A 20 -12.42 16.11 2.40
C ASN A 20 -12.22 17.60 2.73
N ASP A 21 -11.07 18.00 3.29
CA ASP A 21 -10.69 19.40 3.48
C ASP A 21 -10.65 20.17 2.15
N TYR A 22 -10.16 19.54 1.07
CA TYR A 22 -10.18 20.14 -0.26
C TYR A 22 -11.60 20.29 -0.80
N LYS A 23 -12.42 19.24 -0.69
CA LYS A 23 -13.84 19.27 -1.12
C LYS A 23 -14.62 20.37 -0.40
N LEU A 24 -14.46 20.51 0.92
CA LEU A 24 -15.10 21.57 1.70
C LEU A 24 -14.75 22.97 1.16
N ARG A 25 -13.46 23.26 1.00
CA ARG A 25 -13.03 24.56 0.45
C ARG A 25 -13.59 24.82 -0.94
N TYR A 26 -13.62 23.79 -1.79
CA TYR A 26 -14.19 23.92 -3.14
C TYR A 26 -15.69 24.23 -3.08
N LEU A 27 -16.46 23.47 -2.29
CA LEU A 27 -17.91 23.65 -2.14
C LEU A 27 -18.27 25.02 -1.56
N GLU A 28 -17.52 25.48 -0.55
CA GLU A 28 -17.65 26.81 0.06
C GLU A 28 -17.43 27.93 -0.96
N ARG A 29 -16.42 27.80 -1.86
CA ARG A 29 -16.17 28.77 -2.93
C ARG A 29 -17.23 28.75 -4.03
N THR A 30 -17.78 27.59 -4.36
CA THR A 30 -18.78 27.45 -5.45
C THR A 30 -20.22 27.67 -5.01
N GLY A 31 -20.47 27.89 -3.71
CA GLY A 31 -21.81 28.12 -3.17
C GLY A 31 -22.71 26.87 -3.17
N ALA A 32 -22.14 25.68 -3.01
CA ALA A 32 -22.87 24.42 -3.01
C ALA A 32 -23.69 24.19 -1.72
N GLU A 33 -24.59 23.20 -1.75
CA GLU A 33 -25.59 22.92 -0.70
C GLU A 33 -25.00 22.76 0.72
N LYS A 34 -25.66 23.38 1.70
CA LYS A 34 -25.23 23.39 3.12
C LYS A 34 -25.15 22.00 3.74
N GLU A 35 -26.06 21.09 3.36
CA GLU A 35 -26.15 19.73 3.91
C GLU A 35 -24.90 18.89 3.56
N ALA A 36 -24.42 18.98 2.32
CA ALA A 36 -23.19 18.30 1.90
C ALA A 36 -21.97 18.80 2.69
N ASN A 37 -21.91 20.10 3.00
CA ASN A 37 -20.83 20.67 3.82
C ASN A 37 -20.87 20.16 5.26
N GLU A 38 -22.06 20.01 5.86
CA GLU A 38 -22.21 19.50 7.22
C GLU A 38 -21.81 18.02 7.33
N ILE A 39 -22.17 17.19 6.35
CA ILE A 39 -21.77 15.78 6.30
C ILE A 39 -20.24 15.66 6.24
N ILE A 40 -19.58 16.38 5.32
CA ILE A 40 -18.13 16.30 5.16
C ILE A 40 -17.41 16.86 6.40
N LYS A 41 -17.95 17.89 7.06
CA LYS A 41 -17.42 18.40 8.34
C LYS A 41 -17.47 17.34 9.44
N SER A 42 -18.61 16.68 9.61
CA SER A 42 -18.77 15.59 10.59
C SER A 42 -17.82 14.41 10.32
N GLU A 43 -17.68 14.00 9.06
CA GLU A 43 -16.69 12.98 8.66
C GLU A 43 -15.26 13.41 9.00
N ASN A 44 -14.90 14.66 8.74
CA ASN A 44 -13.58 15.20 9.05
C ASN A 44 -13.30 15.25 10.55
N GLU A 45 -14.29 15.58 11.38
CA GLU A 45 -14.16 15.54 12.84
C GLU A 45 -13.93 14.09 13.34
N ASN A 46 -14.60 13.11 12.75
CA ASN A 46 -14.38 11.70 13.06
C ASN A 46 -12.98 11.24 12.63
N LEU A 47 -12.55 11.60 11.41
CA LEU A 47 -11.20 11.30 10.92
C LEU A 47 -10.12 11.95 11.79
N GLN A 48 -10.32 13.20 12.21
CA GLN A 48 -9.39 13.93 13.08
C GLN A 48 -9.24 13.22 14.44
N ARG A 49 -10.36 12.81 15.04
CA ARG A 49 -10.35 12.03 16.29
C ARG A 49 -9.57 10.72 16.15
N GLU A 50 -9.77 9.99 15.07
CA GLU A 50 -9.04 8.74 14.82
C GLU A 50 -7.54 8.97 14.55
N ILE A 51 -7.20 10.02 13.80
CA ILE A 51 -5.81 10.44 13.58
C ILE A 51 -5.12 10.74 14.91
N GLU A 52 -5.73 11.57 15.76
CA GLU A 52 -5.19 11.93 17.08
C GLU A 52 -5.06 10.72 18.01
N ARG A 53 -6.05 9.81 18.00
CA ARG A 53 -5.99 8.54 18.73
C ARG A 53 -4.78 7.72 18.32
N ILE A 54 -4.54 7.57 17.02
CA ILE A 54 -3.39 6.81 16.51
C ILE A 54 -2.08 7.51 16.83
N GLU A 55 -1.99 8.83 16.61
CA GLU A 55 -0.76 9.60 16.89
C GLU A 55 -0.37 9.55 18.37
N LYS A 56 -1.36 9.62 19.27
CA LYS A 56 -1.16 9.42 20.71
C LYS A 56 -0.63 8.02 21.00
N LEU A 57 -1.24 6.98 20.45
CA LEU A 57 -0.79 5.60 20.60
C LEU A 57 0.65 5.41 20.12
N LEU A 58 1.02 5.97 18.97
CA LEU A 58 2.39 5.91 18.45
C LEU A 58 3.37 6.62 19.38
N LYS A 59 3.00 7.80 19.89
CA LYS A 59 3.82 8.56 20.83
C LYS A 59 4.06 7.80 22.13
N GLU A 60 3.02 7.19 22.71
CA GLU A 60 3.12 6.37 23.93
C GLU A 60 4.05 5.16 23.76
N ASN A 61 4.18 4.65 22.53
CA ASN A 61 5.08 3.54 22.18
C ASN A 61 6.45 4.02 21.66
N ASN A 62 6.77 5.31 21.70
CA ASN A 62 8.00 5.91 21.15
C ASN A 62 8.22 5.66 19.64
N TYR A 63 7.13 5.50 18.88
CA TYR A 63 7.16 5.35 17.44
C TYR A 63 7.29 6.71 16.77
N VAL A 64 8.22 6.81 15.83
CA VAL A 64 8.30 7.93 14.89
C VAL A 64 7.58 7.52 13.62
N PHE A 65 6.52 8.25 13.28
CA PHE A 65 5.80 8.10 12.03
C PHE A 65 6.53 8.86 10.91
N PHE A 66 6.64 8.23 9.74
CA PHE A 66 7.25 8.81 8.55
C PHE A 66 6.68 8.11 7.31
N VAL A 67 6.73 8.78 6.16
CA VAL A 67 6.31 8.19 4.87
C VAL A 67 7.39 8.39 3.81
N PRO A 68 7.46 7.53 2.77
CA PRO A 68 8.37 7.71 1.66
C PRO A 68 8.14 9.05 0.95
N MET A 69 9.24 9.68 0.53
CA MET A 69 9.24 10.93 -0.25
C MET A 69 8.54 12.12 0.45
N GLU A 70 8.47 12.12 1.78
CA GLU A 70 7.93 13.22 2.59
C GLU A 70 8.58 14.57 2.26
N ALA A 71 9.90 14.61 2.07
CA ALA A 71 10.62 15.84 1.72
C ALA A 71 10.19 16.40 0.36
N GLU A 72 9.89 15.52 -0.61
CA GLU A 72 9.38 15.92 -1.92
C GLU A 72 7.93 16.41 -1.81
N LEU A 73 7.09 15.75 -1.01
CA LEU A 73 5.74 16.23 -0.73
C LEU A 73 5.75 17.62 -0.10
N GLU A 74 6.64 17.88 0.85
CA GLU A 74 6.81 19.20 1.45
C GLU A 74 7.24 20.25 0.42
N ARG A 75 8.17 19.90 -0.47
CA ARG A 75 8.60 20.78 -1.58
C ARG A 75 7.44 21.11 -2.52
N LEU A 76 6.66 20.11 -2.94
CA LEU A 76 5.51 20.30 -3.82
C LEU A 76 4.40 21.10 -3.13
N ASN A 77 4.14 20.85 -1.84
CA ASN A 77 3.18 21.61 -1.05
C ASN A 77 3.58 23.09 -0.92
N LYS A 78 4.87 23.39 -0.75
CA LYS A 78 5.36 24.77 -0.73
C LYS A 78 5.12 25.47 -2.06
N ARG A 79 5.45 24.82 -3.19
CA ARG A 79 5.18 25.35 -4.53
C ARG A 79 3.68 25.56 -4.79
N LEU A 80 2.82 24.65 -4.33
CA LEU A 80 1.36 24.82 -4.48
C LEU A 80 0.81 26.04 -3.75
N LYS A 81 1.43 26.46 -2.63
CA LYS A 81 1.01 27.66 -1.89
C LYS A 81 1.32 28.97 -2.62
N GLU A 82 2.13 28.93 -3.69
CA GLU A 82 2.45 30.10 -4.51
C GLU A 82 1.33 30.42 -5.52
N PHE A 83 0.43 29.47 -5.78
CA PHE A 83 -0.72 29.65 -6.67
C PHE A 83 -1.96 30.09 -5.91
N LYS A 84 -2.83 30.88 -6.56
CA LYS A 84 -4.16 31.20 -6.03
C LYS A 84 -5.10 30.00 -6.18
N ASP A 85 -6.11 29.94 -5.31
CA ASP A 85 -7.10 28.85 -5.32
C ASP A 85 -7.82 28.75 -6.68
N GLU A 86 -8.12 29.87 -7.35
CA GLU A 86 -8.77 29.86 -8.67
C GLU A 86 -7.88 29.29 -9.77
N GLU A 87 -6.56 29.49 -9.66
CA GLU A 87 -5.58 28.94 -10.60
C GLU A 87 -5.46 27.42 -10.44
N ILE A 88 -5.47 26.94 -9.19
CA ILE A 88 -5.49 25.52 -8.85
C ILE A 88 -6.77 24.88 -9.39
N ASP A 89 -7.93 25.49 -9.16
CA ASP A 89 -9.23 24.99 -9.62
C ASP A 89 -9.29 24.93 -11.16
N LYS A 90 -8.79 25.97 -11.85
CA LYS A 90 -8.67 25.98 -13.32
C LYS A 90 -7.71 24.90 -13.82
N ALA A 91 -6.56 24.72 -13.17
CA ALA A 91 -5.57 23.72 -13.54
C ALA A 91 -6.12 22.30 -13.39
N MET A 92 -6.91 22.01 -12.36
CA MET A 92 -7.57 20.71 -12.21
C MET A 92 -8.63 20.43 -13.29
N ARG A 93 -9.41 21.45 -13.68
CA ARG A 93 -10.42 21.32 -14.74
C ARG A 93 -9.79 21.08 -16.10
N THR A 94 -8.73 21.83 -16.42
CA THR A 94 -8.06 21.79 -17.72
C THR A 94 -6.99 20.72 -17.82
N ARG A 95 -6.53 20.17 -16.68
CA ARG A 95 -5.45 19.17 -16.58
C ARG A 95 -4.16 19.58 -17.28
N THR A 96 -3.84 20.87 -17.24
CA THR A 96 -2.67 21.45 -17.91
C THR A 96 -2.05 22.57 -17.06
N GLY A 97 -0.82 22.96 -17.41
CA GLY A 97 -0.08 24.02 -16.72
C GLY A 97 0.74 23.56 -15.52
N GLU A 98 1.49 24.48 -14.92
CA GLU A 98 2.45 24.18 -13.85
C GLU A 98 1.77 23.69 -12.56
N ALA A 99 0.68 24.36 -12.13
CA ALA A 99 -0.09 23.93 -10.97
C ALA A 99 -0.61 22.49 -11.13
N TRP A 100 -1.10 22.11 -12.31
CA TRP A 100 -1.51 20.73 -12.59
C TRP A 100 -0.34 19.75 -12.52
N ASN A 101 0.81 20.10 -13.10
CA ASN A 101 2.00 19.23 -13.04
C ASN A 101 2.43 18.96 -11.60
N ILE A 102 2.38 19.98 -10.73
CA ILE A 102 2.70 19.83 -9.31
C ILE A 102 1.64 18.98 -8.59
N LEU A 103 0.34 19.25 -8.82
CA LEU A 103 -0.77 18.46 -8.26
C LEU A 103 -0.67 16.99 -8.68
N SER A 104 -0.37 16.73 -9.95
CA SER A 104 -0.22 15.39 -10.52
C SER A 104 0.96 14.65 -9.88
N ALA A 105 2.14 15.29 -9.79
CA ALA A 105 3.31 14.72 -9.12
C ALA A 105 3.03 14.39 -7.65
N ARG A 106 2.42 15.34 -6.92
CA ARG A 106 2.01 15.15 -5.52
C ARG A 106 1.00 14.01 -5.38
N GLY A 107 -0.01 13.99 -6.25
CA GLY A 107 -1.04 12.96 -6.29
C GLY A 107 -0.48 11.58 -6.56
N GLY A 108 0.52 11.47 -7.45
CA GLY A 108 1.23 10.22 -7.72
C GLY A 108 1.94 9.65 -6.49
N ILE A 109 2.63 10.49 -5.72
CA ILE A 109 3.30 10.07 -4.48
C ILE A 109 2.25 9.63 -3.43
N ILE A 110 1.20 10.42 -3.22
CA ILE A 110 0.15 10.10 -2.24
C ILE A 110 -0.57 8.80 -2.61
N LYS A 111 -0.96 8.66 -3.88
CA LYS A 111 -1.62 7.44 -4.39
C LYS A 111 -0.75 6.22 -4.13
N ARG A 112 0.53 6.27 -4.50
CA ARG A 112 1.49 5.19 -4.26
C ARG A 112 1.62 4.87 -2.77
N ASN A 113 1.71 5.89 -1.90
CA ASN A 113 1.82 5.67 -0.46
C ASN A 113 0.56 5.01 0.13
N VAL A 114 -0.62 5.29 -0.41
CA VAL A 114 -1.86 4.62 0.02
C VAL A 114 -1.96 3.19 -0.50
N GLU A 115 -1.58 2.95 -1.76
CA GLU A 115 -1.53 1.60 -2.33
C GLU A 115 -0.55 0.70 -1.57
N LEU A 116 0.56 1.27 -1.06
CA LEU A 116 1.61 0.57 -0.32
C LEU A 116 1.54 0.79 1.20
N LYS A 117 0.40 1.26 1.74
CA LYS A 117 0.26 1.66 3.16
C LYS A 117 0.66 0.57 4.16
N GLU A 118 0.38 -0.69 3.85
CA GLU A 118 0.75 -1.82 4.71
C GLU A 118 2.26 -2.04 4.74
N GLU A 119 2.92 -1.97 3.59
CA GLU A 119 4.37 -2.11 3.47
C GLU A 119 5.08 -0.95 4.18
N ILE A 120 4.56 0.27 4.04
CA ILE A 120 5.05 1.44 4.78
C ILE A 120 4.84 1.26 6.28
N GLY A 121 3.67 0.78 6.72
CA GLY A 121 3.40 0.49 8.12
C GLY A 121 4.39 -0.52 8.70
N LYS A 122 4.64 -1.62 7.98
CA LYS A 122 5.62 -2.65 8.39
C LYS A 122 7.05 -2.10 8.41
N LEU A 123 7.41 -1.22 7.46
CA LEU A 123 8.69 -0.53 7.47
C LEU A 123 8.83 0.39 8.69
N ILE A 124 7.81 1.20 9.02
CA ILE A 124 7.81 2.06 10.22
C ILE A 124 8.03 1.20 11.46
N ASP A 125 7.34 0.07 11.58
CA ASP A 125 7.47 -0.85 12.70
C ASP A 125 8.89 -1.44 12.82
N ASP A 126 9.47 -1.89 11.72
CA ASP A 126 10.83 -2.42 11.72
C ASP A 126 11.89 -1.35 12.01
N VAL A 127 11.76 -0.15 11.43
CA VAL A 127 12.70 0.97 11.67
C VAL A 127 12.65 1.45 13.11
N ASN A 128 11.47 1.47 13.74
CA ASN A 128 11.34 1.87 15.14
C ASN A 128 11.96 0.88 16.14
N LYS A 129 12.30 -0.35 15.71
CA LYS A 129 13.05 -1.33 16.51
C LYS A 129 14.57 -1.13 16.47
N LEU A 130 15.07 -0.26 15.57
CA LEU A 130 16.49 0.07 15.51
C LEU A 130 16.88 0.99 16.66
N LYS A 131 18.11 0.86 17.15
CA LYS A 131 18.71 1.77 18.14
C LYS A 131 19.04 3.12 17.51
N LYS A 132 19.48 3.13 16.25
CA LYS A 132 19.84 4.35 15.49
C LYS A 132 18.97 4.48 14.25
N LYS A 133 17.73 4.94 14.45
CA LYS A 133 16.69 4.96 13.40
C LYS A 133 16.72 6.21 12.54
N GLU A 134 17.32 7.31 13.00
CA GLU A 134 17.21 8.66 12.43
C GLU A 134 17.71 8.72 10.98
N LYS A 135 18.89 8.15 10.70
CA LYS A 135 19.45 8.11 9.34
C LYS A 135 18.60 7.27 8.39
N VAL A 136 18.01 6.18 8.90
CA VAL A 136 17.14 5.29 8.12
C VAL A 136 15.82 5.99 7.78
N ILE A 137 15.24 6.71 8.74
CA ILE A 137 14.06 7.57 8.55
C ILE A 137 14.35 8.65 7.51
N GLU A 138 15.52 9.31 7.59
CA GLU A 138 15.91 10.34 6.63
C GLU A 138 16.01 9.79 5.20
N ILE A 139 16.57 8.60 5.01
CA ILE A 139 16.61 7.93 3.69
C ILE A 139 15.20 7.75 3.14
N VAL A 140 14.25 7.30 3.98
CA VAL A 140 12.86 7.08 3.56
C VAL A 140 12.17 8.39 3.20
N ARG A 141 12.29 9.42 4.05
CA ARG A 141 11.72 10.75 3.83
C ARG A 141 12.22 11.39 2.55
N ASN A 142 13.50 11.20 2.23
CA ASN A 142 14.10 11.71 1.00
C ASN A 142 13.79 10.84 -0.22
N GLY A 143 13.24 9.63 -0.04
CA GLY A 143 13.01 8.66 -1.11
C GLY A 143 14.30 8.07 -1.69
N GLY A 144 15.44 8.21 -0.99
CA GLY A 144 16.72 7.80 -1.51
C GLY A 144 17.88 8.02 -0.54
N MET A 145 18.95 7.26 -0.76
CA MET A 145 20.17 7.32 0.03
C MET A 145 21.19 8.26 -0.59
N LYS A 146 21.74 9.17 0.23
CA LYS A 146 22.89 10.03 -0.11
C LYS A 146 24.22 9.43 0.35
N GLU A 147 24.22 8.85 1.55
CA GLU A 147 25.42 8.32 2.21
C GLU A 147 25.18 6.92 2.76
N GLU A 148 26.24 6.12 2.86
CA GLU A 148 26.16 4.80 3.51
C GLU A 148 25.80 4.91 5.00
N VAL A 149 25.00 3.95 5.48
CA VAL A 149 24.62 3.88 6.90
C VAL A 149 25.19 2.61 7.51
N LYS A 150 26.13 2.79 8.45
CA LYS A 150 26.65 1.69 9.28
C LYS A 150 25.57 1.22 10.23
N THR A 151 25.36 -0.10 10.32
CA THR A 151 24.32 -0.71 11.18
C THR A 151 24.95 -1.57 12.28
N ASP A 152 26.10 -1.13 12.79
CA ASP A 152 26.79 -1.81 13.89
C ASP A 152 25.89 -1.87 15.15
N GLY A 153 25.76 -3.07 15.71
CA GLY A 153 24.92 -3.32 16.90
C GLY A 153 23.43 -3.58 16.61
N GLU A 154 23.02 -3.58 15.34
CA GLU A 154 21.69 -3.98 14.90
C GLU A 154 21.64 -5.46 14.47
N ARG A 155 20.45 -6.07 14.57
CA ARG A 155 20.23 -7.44 14.09
C ARG A 155 20.26 -7.45 12.56
N SER A 156 21.19 -8.19 11.95
CA SER A 156 21.35 -8.25 10.50
C SER A 156 20.07 -8.64 9.76
N ALA A 157 19.28 -9.57 10.31
CA ALA A 157 17.99 -9.95 9.74
C ALA A 157 16.96 -8.80 9.72
N LEU A 158 16.94 -7.96 10.77
CA LEU A 158 16.06 -6.78 10.82
C LEU A 158 16.47 -5.76 9.76
N VAL A 159 17.77 -5.46 9.65
CA VAL A 159 18.29 -4.50 8.67
C VAL A 159 18.09 -4.99 7.23
N ALA A 160 18.31 -6.28 6.97
CA ALA A 160 18.04 -6.90 5.67
C ALA A 160 16.55 -6.76 5.30
N ARG A 161 15.64 -7.01 6.25
CA ARG A 161 14.21 -6.82 6.04
C ARG A 161 13.87 -5.36 5.74
N ILE A 162 14.41 -4.41 6.50
CA ILE A 162 14.24 -2.97 6.24
C ILE A 162 14.69 -2.60 4.83
N ALA A 163 15.87 -3.04 4.40
CA ALA A 163 16.37 -2.79 3.04
C ALA A 163 15.44 -3.38 1.97
N LYS A 164 14.94 -4.60 2.20
CA LYS A 164 13.96 -5.26 1.32
C LYS A 164 12.67 -4.44 1.20
N ARG A 165 12.09 -3.98 2.33
CA ARG A 165 10.89 -3.13 2.35
C ARG A 165 11.14 -1.79 1.64
N MET A 166 12.30 -1.17 1.85
CA MET A 166 12.70 0.03 1.13
C MET A 166 12.72 -0.19 -0.39
N GLY A 167 13.27 -1.32 -0.84
CA GLY A 167 13.26 -1.72 -2.25
C GLY A 167 11.84 -1.84 -2.82
N ARG A 168 10.91 -2.48 -2.11
CA ARG A 168 9.48 -2.58 -2.47
C ARG A 168 8.82 -1.19 -2.60
N LEU A 169 9.26 -0.22 -1.81
CA LEU A 169 8.83 1.18 -1.87
C LEU A 169 9.61 2.02 -2.91
N GLY A 170 10.46 1.40 -3.73
CA GLY A 170 11.26 2.05 -4.78
C GLY A 170 12.45 2.86 -4.27
N ILE A 171 12.86 2.66 -3.03
CA ILE A 171 14.04 3.28 -2.45
C ILE A 171 15.22 2.32 -2.66
N ASN A 172 16.12 2.67 -3.58
CA ASN A 172 17.24 1.83 -3.98
C ASN A 172 18.31 1.69 -2.88
N VAL A 173 18.11 0.71 -1.99
CA VAL A 173 19.00 0.39 -0.88
C VAL A 173 19.20 -1.13 -0.78
N ILE A 174 20.43 -1.56 -0.54
CA ILE A 174 20.78 -2.95 -0.23
C ILE A 174 21.54 -3.04 1.09
N PHE A 175 21.46 -4.20 1.74
CA PHE A 175 22.19 -4.50 2.96
C PHE A 175 23.39 -5.41 2.66
N ARG A 176 24.61 -4.93 2.89
CA ARG A 176 25.85 -5.69 2.66
C ARG A 176 26.88 -5.31 3.71
N ASN A 177 27.64 -6.28 4.21
CA ASN A 177 28.76 -6.06 5.14
C ASN A 177 28.38 -5.16 6.35
N LYS A 178 27.20 -5.39 6.95
CA LYS A 178 26.66 -4.58 8.07
C LYS A 178 26.46 -3.09 7.75
N LYS A 179 26.20 -2.77 6.49
CA LYS A 179 25.87 -1.42 6.04
C LYS A 179 24.66 -1.44 5.11
N LEU A 180 23.87 -0.37 5.19
CA LEU A 180 22.94 -0.01 4.12
C LEU A 180 23.71 0.84 3.11
N ILE A 181 23.68 0.44 1.85
CA ILE A 181 24.33 1.14 0.73
C ILE A 181 23.35 1.32 -0.42
N LYS A 182 23.59 2.32 -1.27
CA LYS A 182 22.78 2.55 -2.47
C LYS A 182 22.98 1.40 -3.45
N GLY A 183 21.89 0.80 -3.89
CA GLY A 183 21.94 -0.34 -4.81
C GLY A 183 20.54 -0.84 -5.16
N LYS A 184 20.46 -1.71 -6.16
CA LYS A 184 19.26 -2.48 -6.45
C LYS A 184 19.43 -3.90 -5.92
N PRO A 185 18.38 -4.54 -5.39
CA PRO A 185 18.44 -5.94 -5.05
C PRO A 185 18.72 -6.79 -6.30
N ASP A 186 19.35 -7.94 -6.11
CA ASP A 186 19.71 -8.87 -7.19
C ASP A 186 18.47 -9.50 -7.85
N GLU A 187 17.35 -9.56 -7.12
CA GLU A 187 16.06 -10.06 -7.58
C GLU A 187 14.98 -9.00 -7.32
N SER A 188 14.21 -8.66 -8.36
CA SER A 188 13.04 -7.79 -8.27
C SER A 188 11.85 -8.55 -7.69
N GLU A 189 11.14 -7.91 -6.76
CA GLU A 189 9.84 -8.38 -6.30
C GLU A 189 8.72 -7.54 -6.87
N VAL A 190 7.60 -8.19 -7.18
CA VAL A 190 6.38 -7.55 -7.64
C VAL A 190 5.24 -7.85 -6.68
N MET A 191 4.39 -6.85 -6.47
CA MET A 191 3.20 -6.98 -5.65
C MET A 191 2.15 -7.79 -6.42
N THR A 192 1.75 -8.95 -5.88
CA THR A 192 0.81 -9.89 -6.51
C THR A 192 -0.34 -10.19 -5.57
N ARG A 193 -1.57 -10.15 -6.10
CA ARG A 193 -2.78 -10.53 -5.35
C ARG A 193 -2.99 -12.03 -5.44
N VAL A 194 -3.18 -12.68 -4.29
CA VAL A 194 -3.41 -14.12 -4.17
C VAL A 194 -4.62 -14.32 -3.26
N GLY A 195 -5.77 -14.68 -3.85
CA GLY A 195 -7.06 -14.58 -3.19
C GLY A 195 -7.32 -13.16 -2.67
N ASN A 196 -7.52 -13.04 -1.36
CA ASN A 196 -7.75 -11.75 -0.69
C ASN A 196 -6.47 -11.14 -0.09
N GLU A 197 -5.32 -11.84 -0.16
CA GLU A 197 -4.05 -11.34 0.35
C GLU A 197 -3.23 -10.69 -0.77
N ILE A 198 -2.40 -9.72 -0.39
CA ILE A 198 -1.38 -9.13 -1.26
C ILE A 198 -0.02 -9.55 -0.73
N ILE A 199 0.77 -10.19 -1.59
CA ILE A 199 2.11 -10.68 -1.27
C ILE A 199 3.14 -10.09 -2.25
N TRP A 200 4.39 -10.06 -1.81
CA TRP A 200 5.53 -9.67 -2.65
C TRP A 200 6.26 -10.92 -3.09
N VAL A 201 6.35 -11.12 -4.40
CA VAL A 201 6.91 -12.34 -4.99
C VAL A 201 8.03 -11.98 -5.97
N PRO A 202 9.05 -12.82 -6.12
CA PRO A 202 10.01 -12.68 -7.20
C PRO A 202 9.30 -12.55 -8.55
N GLU A 203 9.74 -11.61 -9.38
CA GLU A 203 9.12 -11.31 -10.67
C GLU A 203 9.01 -12.57 -11.56
N ARG A 204 10.03 -13.43 -11.53
CA ARG A 204 10.05 -14.71 -12.24
C ARG A 204 9.00 -15.74 -11.78
N GLU A 205 8.50 -15.64 -10.55
CA GLU A 205 7.47 -16.55 -10.02
C GLU A 205 6.05 -15.97 -10.15
N ALA A 206 5.93 -14.66 -10.41
CA ALA A 206 4.65 -13.96 -10.42
C ALA A 206 3.65 -14.52 -11.45
N GLU A 207 4.12 -14.85 -12.65
CA GLU A 207 3.26 -15.38 -13.72
C GLU A 207 2.64 -16.73 -13.34
N GLY A 208 3.43 -17.63 -12.73
CA GLY A 208 2.93 -18.94 -12.28
C GLY A 208 1.87 -18.83 -11.19
N ILE A 209 2.03 -17.86 -10.29
CA ILE A 209 1.05 -17.58 -9.23
C ILE A 209 -0.24 -17.02 -9.84
N LEU A 210 -0.14 -16.04 -10.74
CA LEU A 210 -1.30 -15.46 -11.43
C LEU A 210 -2.04 -16.50 -12.27
N LEU A 211 -1.33 -17.44 -12.89
CA LEU A 211 -1.94 -18.56 -13.62
C LEU A 211 -2.72 -19.49 -12.68
N ASN A 212 -2.19 -19.80 -11.49
CA ASN A 212 -2.91 -20.57 -10.49
C ASN A 212 -4.23 -19.89 -10.08
N GLU A 213 -4.20 -18.58 -9.86
CA GLU A 213 -5.39 -17.80 -9.50
C GLU A 213 -6.45 -17.82 -10.62
N ARG A 214 -6.04 -17.64 -11.88
CA ARG A 214 -6.94 -17.74 -13.04
C ARG A 214 -7.55 -19.14 -13.18
N ASN A 215 -6.74 -20.19 -12.99
CA ASN A 215 -7.23 -21.56 -13.06
C ASN A 215 -8.23 -21.84 -11.94
N LEU A 216 -7.97 -21.33 -10.73
CA LEU A 216 -8.88 -21.51 -9.60
C LEU A 216 -10.23 -20.82 -9.84
N GLU A 217 -10.22 -19.60 -10.38
CA GLU A 217 -11.44 -18.90 -10.80
C GLU A 217 -12.21 -19.69 -11.87
N ASN A 218 -11.51 -20.13 -12.92
CA ASN A 218 -12.12 -20.91 -14.00
C ASN A 218 -12.76 -22.22 -13.50
N VAL A 219 -12.06 -22.98 -12.66
CA VAL A 219 -12.58 -24.23 -12.08
C VAL A 219 -13.75 -23.94 -11.13
N SER A 220 -13.67 -22.89 -10.32
CA SER A 220 -14.77 -22.46 -9.44
C SER A 220 -16.04 -22.15 -10.23
N VAL A 221 -15.94 -21.43 -11.35
CA VAL A 221 -17.08 -21.12 -12.22
C VAL A 221 -17.68 -22.40 -12.81
N LYS A 222 -16.84 -23.33 -13.30
CA LYS A 222 -17.31 -24.63 -13.82
C LYS A 222 -18.06 -25.44 -12.75
N ILE A 223 -17.53 -25.50 -11.53
CA ILE A 223 -18.18 -26.18 -10.39
C ILE A 223 -19.53 -25.54 -10.08
N GLN A 224 -19.63 -24.21 -10.09
CA GLN A 224 -20.89 -23.51 -9.84
C GLN A 224 -21.95 -23.82 -10.91
N VAL A 225 -21.55 -23.81 -12.19
CA VAL A 225 -22.45 -24.16 -13.30
C VAL A 225 -22.92 -25.61 -13.17
N LYS A 226 -22.00 -26.57 -12.97
CA LYS A 226 -22.36 -27.99 -12.79
C LYS A 226 -23.25 -28.20 -11.57
N ASN A 227 -22.99 -27.51 -10.45
CA ASN A 227 -23.87 -27.57 -9.28
C ASN A 227 -25.29 -27.06 -9.60
N ALA A 228 -25.42 -25.98 -10.37
CA ALA A 228 -26.73 -25.47 -10.79
C ALA A 228 -27.45 -26.46 -11.71
N GLU A 229 -26.74 -27.07 -12.66
CA GLU A 229 -27.30 -28.12 -13.52
C GLU A 229 -27.78 -29.33 -12.69
N ARG A 230 -27.00 -29.74 -11.69
CA ARG A 230 -27.33 -30.86 -10.79
C ARG A 230 -28.58 -30.62 -9.95
N GLN A 231 -28.91 -29.36 -9.66
CA GLN A 231 -30.15 -29.00 -8.98
C GLN A 231 -31.39 -29.13 -9.88
N ILE A 232 -31.21 -29.03 -11.20
CA ILE A 232 -32.29 -29.05 -12.18
C ILE A 232 -32.50 -30.46 -12.76
N ARG A 233 -31.43 -31.27 -12.87
CA ARG A 233 -31.49 -32.64 -13.40
C ARG A 233 -30.53 -33.58 -12.68
N LYS A 234 -30.81 -34.88 -12.77
CA LYS A 234 -29.86 -35.92 -12.35
C LYS A 234 -28.71 -36.01 -13.34
N PHE A 235 -27.50 -36.07 -12.81
CA PHE A 235 -26.29 -36.27 -13.59
C PHE A 235 -26.14 -37.74 -14.01
N SER A 236 -25.50 -37.96 -15.16
CA SER A 236 -24.99 -39.27 -15.55
C SER A 236 -23.72 -39.62 -14.74
N GLU A 237 -23.28 -40.88 -14.80
CA GLU A 237 -22.04 -41.30 -14.13
C GLU A 237 -20.80 -40.54 -14.65
N GLU A 238 -20.76 -40.23 -15.95
CA GLU A 238 -19.68 -39.44 -16.56
C GLU A 238 -19.67 -38.00 -16.04
N GLU A 239 -20.85 -37.39 -15.88
CA GLU A 239 -20.99 -36.02 -15.38
C GLU A 239 -20.64 -35.90 -13.89
N GLU A 240 -21.01 -36.90 -13.08
CA GLU A 240 -20.58 -36.97 -11.68
C GLU A 240 -19.06 -37.11 -11.58
N LYS A 241 -18.43 -37.93 -12.44
CA LYS A 241 -16.97 -38.08 -12.48
C LYS A 241 -16.26 -36.79 -12.88
N GLU A 242 -16.73 -36.11 -13.94
CA GLU A 242 -16.19 -34.80 -14.34
C GLU A 242 -16.31 -33.78 -13.20
N PHE A 243 -17.44 -33.78 -12.50
CA PHE A 243 -17.66 -32.91 -11.35
C PHE A 243 -16.72 -33.21 -10.18
N GLU A 244 -16.50 -34.48 -9.85
CA GLU A 244 -15.51 -34.89 -8.84
C GLU A 244 -14.07 -34.51 -9.23
N GLU A 245 -13.71 -34.64 -10.50
CA GLU A 245 -12.40 -34.23 -11.02
C GLU A 245 -12.19 -32.72 -10.87
N LEU A 246 -13.19 -31.91 -11.22
CA LEU A 246 -13.17 -30.46 -11.01
C LEU A 246 -13.00 -30.10 -9.53
N GLN A 247 -13.70 -30.79 -8.62
CA GLN A 247 -13.55 -30.57 -7.18
C GLN A 247 -12.14 -30.90 -6.67
N LYS A 248 -11.55 -31.99 -7.16
CA LYS A 248 -10.17 -32.37 -6.82
C LYS A 248 -9.18 -31.33 -7.33
N GLU A 249 -9.31 -30.91 -8.59
CA GLU A 249 -8.48 -29.86 -9.18
C GLU A 249 -8.58 -28.55 -8.37
N TYR A 250 -9.79 -28.14 -8.00
CA TYR A 250 -10.02 -26.95 -7.19
C TYR A 250 -9.29 -27.02 -5.84
N LEU A 251 -9.35 -28.16 -5.15
CA LEU A 251 -8.67 -28.36 -3.87
C LEU A 251 -7.14 -28.33 -4.03
N GLU A 252 -6.59 -28.85 -5.12
CA GLU A 252 -5.15 -28.78 -5.40
C GLU A 252 -4.69 -27.34 -5.67
N LEU A 253 -5.46 -26.58 -6.46
CA LEU A 253 -5.18 -25.17 -6.72
C LEU A 253 -5.27 -24.33 -5.44
N LEU A 254 -6.20 -24.65 -4.54
CA LEU A 254 -6.29 -24.03 -3.20
C LEU A 254 -5.07 -24.33 -2.33
N LYS A 255 -4.59 -25.58 -2.31
CA LYS A 255 -3.37 -25.93 -1.56
C LYS A 255 -2.16 -25.14 -2.07
N LYS A 256 -2.00 -25.04 -3.40
CA LYS A 256 -0.93 -24.22 -4.00
C LYS A 256 -1.05 -22.75 -3.61
N ARG A 257 -2.28 -22.21 -3.60
CA ARG A 257 -2.54 -20.84 -3.14
C ARG A 257 -2.06 -20.63 -1.70
N GLU A 258 -2.41 -21.54 -0.79
CA GLU A 258 -1.99 -21.46 0.61
C GLU A 258 -0.46 -21.55 0.77
N GLU A 259 0.19 -22.40 -0.03
CA GLU A 259 1.65 -22.50 -0.06
C GLU A 259 2.31 -21.21 -0.53
N TYR A 260 1.79 -20.55 -1.58
CA TYR A 260 2.28 -19.25 -2.04
C TYR A 260 2.15 -18.19 -0.95
N VAL A 261 0.98 -18.09 -0.31
CA VAL A 261 0.76 -17.15 0.78
C VAL A 261 1.74 -17.41 1.93
N LYS A 262 1.89 -18.68 2.35
CA LYS A 262 2.80 -19.06 3.43
C LYS A 262 4.27 -18.75 3.11
N LYS A 263 4.70 -18.96 1.86
CA LYS A 263 6.07 -18.70 1.39
C LYS A 263 6.40 -17.20 1.37
N TYR A 264 5.42 -16.34 1.07
CA TYR A 264 5.66 -14.92 0.74
C TYR A 264 5.00 -13.89 1.68
N ARG A 265 4.41 -14.33 2.78
CA ARG A 265 3.69 -13.45 3.72
C ARG A 265 4.55 -12.38 4.41
N ASP A 266 5.87 -12.56 4.41
CA ASP A 266 6.84 -11.75 5.19
C ASP A 266 7.25 -10.41 4.52
#